data_AF-A0A8S2KD53-F1
#
_entry.id   AF-A0A8S2KD53-F1
#
_cell.length_a   1.000
_cell.length_b   1.000
_cell.length_c   1.000
_cell.angle_alpha   90.00
_cell.angle_beta   90.00
_cell.angle_gamma   90.00
#
_symmetry.space_group_name_H-M   'P 1'
#
loop_
_entity.id
_entity.type
_entity.pdbx_description
1 polymer ?
#
loop_
_entity_poly.entity_id
_entity_poly.type
_entity_poly.pdbx_seq_one_letter_code
_entity_poly.pdbx_strand_id
1 'polypeptide(L)'
;MYINHTRYVVNAYLAPAKILICNKCYRLGHFRKQCKHNGYVCKDCGEDVNDIKNHKCSFNMKCIHCHEAHSANDMKCPVLRAYRAELTKTLLRNSAGFNSQFQYSQGDFPAMSDNNIPSSNVICGKIAATSNRLDELDKSLKAMDDDINKIINMQKQHDMSRKKLDQVIMKLQLNISDSNQKIASLQMECKLFKALASNVIIPLSTILVNNLINQFTHNSSVPSEMGVVEINKIADWLLKWPKLQDDLNKELNESYGLRVTGQNSLSLTTS
;
A
#
# COMPACT_ATOMS: atom_id res chain seq x y z
N MET A 1 -21.50 -24.00 -25.12
CA MET A 1 -22.72 -23.35 -24.59
C MET A 1 -23.15 -22.29 -25.59
N TYR A 2 -24.46 -22.17 -25.89
CA TYR A 2 -25.00 -21.12 -26.76
C TYR A 2 -25.69 -20.06 -25.90
N ILE A 3 -25.26 -18.81 -26.02
CA ILE A 3 -25.90 -17.63 -25.41
C ILE A 3 -26.02 -16.59 -26.52
N ASN A 4 -27.22 -16.06 -26.76
CA ASN A 4 -27.49 -14.99 -27.74
C ASN A 4 -26.81 -15.21 -29.11
N HIS A 5 -27.04 -16.37 -29.73
CA HIS A 5 -26.48 -16.76 -31.04
C HIS A 5 -24.95 -16.80 -31.15
N THR A 6 -24.23 -16.66 -30.03
CA THR A 6 -22.77 -16.78 -29.99
C THR A 6 -22.38 -18.12 -29.34
N ARG A 7 -21.49 -18.85 -30.01
CA ARG A 7 -20.99 -20.14 -29.52
C ARG A 7 -19.79 -19.90 -28.61
N TYR A 8 -19.93 -20.24 -27.33
CA TYR A 8 -18.83 -20.19 -26.37
C TYR A 8 -18.23 -21.58 -26.17
N VAL A 9 -16.91 -21.66 -26.30
CA VAL A 9 -16.11 -22.81 -25.89
C VAL A 9 -15.87 -22.68 -24.39
N VAL A 10 -16.60 -23.46 -23.61
CA VAL A 10 -16.42 -23.52 -22.15
C VAL A 10 -15.41 -24.63 -21.87
N ASN A 11 -14.24 -24.27 -21.38
CA ASN A 11 -13.25 -25.23 -20.92
C ASN A 11 -13.49 -25.52 -19.44
N ALA A 12 -13.27 -26.78 -19.01
CA ALA A 12 -13.33 -27.13 -17.60
C ALA A 12 -12.32 -26.27 -16.81
N TYR A 13 -12.77 -25.67 -15.71
CA TYR A 13 -11.88 -24.94 -14.82
C TYR A 13 -10.95 -25.94 -14.15
N LEU A 14 -9.66 -25.88 -14.49
CA LEU A 14 -8.63 -26.68 -13.84
C LEU A 14 -7.92 -25.81 -12.81
N ALA A 15 -8.13 -26.13 -11.54
CA ALA A 15 -7.40 -25.49 -10.47
C ALA A 15 -5.89 -25.65 -10.71
N PRO A 16 -5.07 -24.59 -10.54
CA PRO A 16 -3.63 -24.69 -10.68
C PRO A 16 -3.06 -25.80 -9.81
N ALA A 17 -2.12 -26.59 -10.37
CA ALA A 17 -1.52 -27.69 -9.64
C ALA A 17 -0.83 -27.18 -8.37
N LYS A 18 -1.17 -27.77 -7.21
CA LYS A 18 -0.53 -27.43 -5.95
C LYS A 18 0.91 -27.96 -5.99
N ILE A 19 1.89 -27.06 -5.99
CA ILE A 19 3.30 -27.45 -5.94
C ILE A 19 3.63 -28.01 -4.55
N LEU A 20 4.32 -29.14 -4.52
CA LEU A 20 4.95 -29.63 -3.31
C LEU A 20 6.28 -28.89 -3.06
N ILE A 21 6.32 -28.12 -1.97
CA ILE A 21 7.52 -27.41 -1.51
C ILE A 21 7.92 -27.95 -0.15
N CYS A 22 9.19 -28.30 0.00
CA CYS A 22 9.71 -28.87 1.24
C CYS A 22 9.89 -27.80 2.32
N ASN A 23 9.19 -27.88 3.45
CA ASN A 23 9.33 -26.90 4.55
C ASN A 23 10.71 -26.94 5.28
N LYS A 24 11.63 -27.83 4.91
CA LYS A 24 13.00 -27.91 5.47
C LYS A 24 14.00 -27.13 4.61
N CYS A 25 14.00 -27.34 3.30
CA CYS A 25 14.97 -26.72 2.38
C CYS A 25 14.34 -25.82 1.31
N TYR A 26 13.02 -25.66 1.34
CA TYR A 26 12.19 -24.92 0.39
C TYR A 26 12.31 -25.34 -1.09
N ARG A 27 13.05 -26.41 -1.40
CA ARG A 27 13.16 -26.95 -2.76
C ARG A 27 11.87 -27.68 -3.18
N LEU A 28 11.64 -27.73 -4.49
CA LEU A 28 10.45 -28.32 -5.09
C LEU A 28 10.52 -29.86 -5.09
N GLY A 29 9.35 -30.51 -5.13
CA GLY A 29 9.22 -31.91 -5.56
C GLY A 29 9.44 -32.99 -4.51
N HIS A 30 9.51 -32.66 -3.21
CA HIS A 30 9.63 -33.68 -2.16
C HIS A 30 9.04 -33.23 -0.82
N PHE A 31 8.67 -34.21 0.00
CA PHE A 31 8.21 -33.98 1.38
C PHE A 31 9.38 -33.80 2.34
N ARG A 32 9.12 -33.17 3.49
CA ARG A 32 10.13 -33.00 4.57
C ARG A 32 10.80 -34.32 4.98
N LYS A 33 10.05 -35.43 5.01
CA LYS A 33 10.55 -36.77 5.36
C LYS A 33 11.57 -37.32 4.35
N GLN A 34 11.53 -36.87 3.11
CA GLN A 34 12.40 -37.32 2.01
C GLN A 34 13.53 -36.31 1.71
N CYS A 35 13.65 -35.27 2.53
CA CYS A 35 14.64 -34.22 2.31
C CYS A 35 16.03 -34.69 2.73
N LYS A 36 16.95 -34.76 1.75
CA LYS A 36 18.36 -35.14 1.94
C LYS A 36 19.26 -34.00 2.45
N HIS A 37 18.70 -32.80 2.65
CA HIS A 37 19.47 -31.66 3.12
C HIS A 37 19.75 -31.79 4.63
N ASN A 38 20.99 -31.58 5.05
CA ASN A 38 21.45 -31.83 6.43
C ASN A 38 21.15 -30.68 7.42
N GLY A 39 20.47 -29.61 6.98
CA GLY A 39 20.05 -28.49 7.82
C GLY A 39 18.67 -27.96 7.44
N TYR A 40 18.40 -26.71 7.75
CA TYR A 40 17.25 -25.95 7.25
C TYR A 40 17.74 -24.86 6.31
N VAL A 41 16.86 -24.40 5.43
CA VAL A 41 17.12 -23.22 4.60
C VAL A 41 16.17 -22.13 5.06
N CYS A 42 16.68 -20.92 5.29
CA CYS A 42 15.82 -19.79 5.62
C CYS A 42 14.93 -19.44 4.43
N LYS A 43 13.61 -19.31 4.66
CA LYS A 43 12.63 -18.97 3.62
C LYS A 43 12.90 -17.60 2.98
N ASP A 44 13.40 -16.67 3.79
CA ASP A 44 13.49 -15.26 3.43
C ASP A 44 14.86 -14.94 2.84
N CYS A 45 15.97 -15.29 3.50
CA CYS A 45 17.32 -15.02 2.97
C CYS A 45 17.93 -16.15 2.13
N GLY A 46 17.35 -17.36 2.17
CA GLY A 46 17.86 -18.51 1.41
C GLY A 46 19.16 -19.12 1.91
N GLU A 47 19.64 -18.72 3.10
CA GLU A 47 20.86 -19.25 3.72
C GLU A 47 20.62 -20.62 4.41
N ASP A 48 21.63 -21.48 4.37
CA ASP A 48 21.65 -22.76 5.08
C ASP A 48 21.90 -22.53 6.58
N VAL A 49 21.02 -23.07 7.43
CA VAL A 49 21.04 -22.88 8.88
C VAL A 49 20.82 -24.20 9.61
N ASN A 50 21.58 -24.43 10.68
CA ASN A 50 21.42 -25.66 11.48
C ASN A 50 20.16 -25.61 12.36
N ASP A 51 19.80 -24.43 12.86
CA ASP A 51 18.59 -24.20 13.65
C ASP A 51 17.84 -22.94 13.18
N ILE A 52 16.62 -23.14 12.70
CA ILE A 52 15.75 -22.07 12.21
C ILE A 52 15.28 -21.12 13.34
N LYS A 53 15.21 -21.61 14.59
CA LYS A 53 14.67 -20.82 15.71
C LYS A 53 15.64 -19.74 16.19
N ASN A 54 16.94 -20.02 16.10
CA ASN A 54 18.02 -19.14 16.54
C ASN A 54 18.67 -18.37 15.38
N HIS A 55 18.16 -18.52 14.16
CA HIS A 55 18.70 -17.85 12.99
C HIS A 55 18.39 -16.35 13.01
N LYS A 56 19.43 -15.53 12.96
CA LYS A 56 19.33 -14.09 12.69
C LYS A 56 19.31 -13.87 11.17
N CYS A 57 18.12 -13.66 10.63
CA CYS A 57 17.94 -13.40 9.20
C CYS A 57 18.61 -12.08 8.81
N SER A 58 19.38 -12.11 7.73
CA SER A 58 20.02 -10.95 7.12
C SER A 58 19.03 -9.96 6.50
N PHE A 59 17.72 -10.28 6.48
CA PHE A 59 16.61 -9.55 5.83
C PHE A 59 16.78 -9.25 4.33
N ASN A 60 17.90 -9.68 3.72
CA ASN A 60 18.12 -9.68 2.29
C ASN A 60 17.25 -10.78 1.66
N MET A 61 16.00 -10.44 1.33
CA MET A 61 15.08 -11.36 0.66
C MET A 61 15.73 -11.93 -0.59
N LYS A 62 15.89 -13.25 -0.67
CA LYS A 62 16.50 -13.92 -1.80
C LYS A 62 15.83 -15.27 -2.05
N CYS A 63 15.27 -15.43 -3.24
CA CYS A 63 14.64 -16.68 -3.64
C CYS A 63 15.70 -17.75 -3.91
N ILE A 64 15.53 -18.93 -3.33
CA ILE A 64 16.47 -20.05 -3.55
C ILE A 64 16.41 -20.63 -4.98
N HIS A 65 15.38 -20.28 -5.75
CA HIS A 65 15.13 -20.84 -7.08
C HIS A 65 15.64 -19.94 -8.20
N CYS A 66 15.35 -18.63 -8.14
CA CYS A 66 15.77 -17.67 -9.17
C CYS A 66 16.76 -16.61 -8.64
N HIS A 67 17.06 -16.60 -7.35
CA HIS A 67 17.99 -15.67 -6.71
C HIS A 67 17.59 -14.18 -6.75
N GLU A 68 16.34 -13.88 -7.11
CA GLU A 68 15.77 -12.53 -7.08
C GLU A 68 15.26 -12.13 -5.69
N ALA A 69 14.89 -10.86 -5.53
CA ALA A 69 14.54 -10.22 -4.25
C ALA A 69 13.10 -10.52 -3.77
N HIS A 70 12.82 -11.78 -3.45
CA HIS A 70 11.52 -12.23 -2.95
C HIS A 70 11.60 -13.61 -2.27
N SER A 71 10.57 -14.01 -1.52
CA SER A 71 10.57 -15.29 -0.78
C SER A 71 10.49 -16.50 -1.72
N ALA A 72 11.09 -17.63 -1.31
CA ALA A 72 11.09 -18.88 -2.08
C ALA A 72 9.68 -19.40 -2.48
N ASN A 73 8.65 -19.12 -1.68
CA ASN A 73 7.27 -19.56 -1.93
C ASN A 73 6.42 -18.54 -2.71
N ASP A 74 7.00 -17.42 -3.16
CA ASP A 74 6.24 -16.36 -3.79
C ASP A 74 5.71 -16.78 -5.18
N MET A 75 4.46 -16.41 -5.46
CA MET A 75 3.78 -16.64 -6.74
C MET A 75 4.45 -15.92 -7.90
N LYS A 76 5.20 -14.85 -7.62
CA LYS A 76 5.95 -14.09 -8.62
C LYS A 76 7.21 -14.80 -9.14
N CYS A 77 7.63 -15.91 -8.52
CA CYS A 77 8.83 -16.63 -8.95
C CYS A 77 8.68 -17.19 -10.37
N PRO A 78 9.57 -16.83 -11.32
CA PRO A 78 9.51 -17.38 -12.68
C PRO A 78 9.71 -18.90 -12.68
N VAL A 79 10.55 -19.43 -11.77
CA VAL A 79 10.82 -20.87 -11.66
C VAL A 79 9.61 -21.64 -11.11
N LEU A 80 8.97 -21.18 -10.03
CA LEU A 80 7.74 -21.83 -9.53
C LEU A 80 6.61 -21.74 -10.56
N ARG A 81 6.49 -20.62 -11.26
CA ARG A 81 5.49 -20.43 -12.31
C ARG A 81 5.68 -21.44 -13.45
N ALA A 82 6.91 -21.60 -13.93
CA ALA A 82 7.25 -22.58 -14.95
C ALA A 82 6.97 -24.02 -14.47
N TYR A 83 7.36 -24.34 -13.23
CA TYR A 83 7.12 -25.66 -12.65
C TYR A 83 5.62 -25.99 -12.50
N ARG A 84 4.80 -25.02 -12.07
CA ARG A 84 3.32 -25.18 -12.05
C ARG A 84 2.76 -25.42 -13.44
N ALA A 85 3.20 -24.64 -14.42
CA ALA A 85 2.72 -24.77 -15.79
C ALA A 85 3.01 -26.18 -16.33
N GLU A 86 4.19 -26.73 -16.07
CA GLU A 86 4.56 -28.08 -16.49
C GLU A 86 3.76 -29.16 -15.76
N LEU A 87 3.54 -29.02 -14.45
CA LEU A 87 2.66 -29.92 -13.69
C LEU A 87 1.22 -29.88 -14.22
N THR A 88 0.67 -28.70 -14.47
CA THR A 88 -0.67 -28.57 -15.05
C THR A 88 -0.72 -29.17 -16.46
N LYS A 89 0.33 -29.01 -17.26
CA LYS A 89 0.43 -29.60 -18.60
C LYS A 89 0.50 -31.13 -18.58
N THR A 90 1.22 -31.72 -17.63
CA THR A 90 1.27 -33.18 -17.45
C THR A 90 -0.05 -33.73 -16.96
N LEU A 91 -0.72 -33.07 -16.01
CA LEU A 91 -2.08 -33.44 -15.58
C LEU A 91 -3.08 -33.38 -16.74
N LEU A 92 -3.03 -32.32 -17.55
CA LEU A 92 -3.85 -32.16 -18.75
C LEU A 92 -3.61 -33.27 -19.78
N ARG A 93 -2.34 -33.57 -20.10
CA ARG A 93 -1.97 -34.64 -21.03
C ARG A 93 -2.45 -36.01 -20.54
N ASN A 94 -2.27 -36.30 -19.25
CA ASN A 94 -2.66 -37.59 -18.68
C ASN A 94 -4.19 -37.72 -18.56
N SER A 95 -4.91 -36.62 -18.30
CA SER A 95 -6.38 -36.62 -18.24
C SER A 95 -7.05 -36.93 -19.58
N ALA A 96 -6.38 -36.69 -20.71
CA ALA A 96 -6.88 -37.04 -22.04
C ALA A 96 -6.81 -38.55 -22.35
N GLY A 97 -6.14 -39.35 -21.50
CA GLY A 97 -6.00 -40.80 -21.63
C GLY A 97 -6.61 -41.61 -20.48
N PHE A 98 -7.29 -40.96 -19.52
CA PHE A 98 -7.98 -41.66 -18.44
C PHE A 98 -9.26 -42.30 -18.98
N ASN A 99 -9.12 -43.49 -19.56
CA ASN A 99 -10.21 -44.45 -19.64
C ASN A 99 -10.70 -44.69 -18.21
N SER A 100 -11.96 -44.35 -17.98
CA SER A 100 -12.76 -44.65 -16.79
C SER A 100 -12.88 -46.17 -16.60
N GLN A 101 -11.85 -46.79 -16.05
CA GLN A 101 -11.85 -48.19 -15.66
C GLN A 101 -11.19 -48.39 -14.28
N PHE A 102 -11.52 -47.51 -13.33
CA PHE A 102 -11.43 -47.87 -11.91
C PHE A 102 -12.77 -48.51 -11.53
N GLN A 103 -12.92 -49.80 -11.84
CA GLN A 103 -13.93 -50.63 -11.20
C GLN A 103 -13.43 -50.98 -9.80
N TYR A 104 -14.09 -50.45 -8.77
CA TYR A 104 -13.96 -51.01 -7.43
C TYR A 104 -14.58 -52.41 -7.45
N SER A 105 -13.75 -53.43 -7.38
CA SER A 105 -14.20 -54.80 -7.13
C SER A 105 -14.43 -54.93 -5.63
N GLN A 106 -15.66 -55.24 -5.21
CA GLN A 106 -16.04 -55.41 -3.80
C GLN A 106 -15.26 -56.50 -3.04
N GLY A 107 -14.39 -57.27 -3.72
CA GLY A 107 -13.60 -58.36 -3.14
C GLY A 107 -12.18 -58.00 -2.67
N ASP A 108 -11.69 -56.78 -2.90
CA ASP A 108 -10.29 -56.41 -2.56
C ASP A 108 -10.08 -55.97 -1.11
N PHE A 109 -11.12 -56.01 -0.27
CA PHE A 109 -11.01 -55.78 1.17
C PHE A 109 -10.99 -57.11 1.93
N PRO A 110 -9.95 -57.38 2.75
CA PRO A 110 -9.91 -58.59 3.56
C PRO A 110 -11.09 -58.60 4.54
N ALA A 111 -11.85 -59.71 4.55
CA ALA A 111 -12.93 -59.93 5.51
C ALA A 111 -12.39 -59.83 6.94
N MET A 112 -12.91 -58.88 7.72
CA MET A 112 -12.59 -58.81 9.15
C MET A 112 -13.23 -60.00 9.85
N SER A 113 -12.45 -60.73 10.64
CA SER A 113 -12.92 -61.92 11.36
C SER A 113 -13.90 -61.54 12.47
N ASP A 114 -15.11 -62.09 12.44
CA ASP A 114 -16.21 -61.90 13.41
C ASP A 114 -15.99 -62.60 14.76
N ASN A 115 -14.77 -62.59 15.29
CA ASN A 115 -14.47 -63.18 16.60
C ASN A 115 -14.09 -62.10 17.60
N ASN A 116 -15.09 -61.35 18.08
CA ASN A 116 -15.19 -60.80 19.44
C ASN A 116 -16.40 -59.85 19.53
N ILE A 117 -17.58 -60.39 19.84
CA ILE A 117 -18.75 -59.59 20.24
C ILE A 117 -18.75 -59.53 21.79
N PRO A 118 -18.35 -58.41 22.42
CA PRO A 118 -18.45 -58.25 23.87
C PRO A 118 -19.91 -58.02 24.29
N SER A 119 -20.31 -58.64 25.42
CA SER A 119 -21.65 -58.64 26.00
C SER A 119 -22.38 -57.29 25.99
N SER A 120 -23.66 -57.35 25.60
CA SER A 120 -24.62 -56.26 25.38
C SER A 120 -24.77 -55.19 26.48
N ASN A 121 -24.28 -55.43 27.70
CA ASN A 121 -24.43 -54.49 28.82
C ASN A 121 -23.33 -53.40 28.90
N VAL A 122 -22.19 -53.56 28.24
CA VAL A 122 -21.11 -52.54 28.20
C VAL A 122 -21.36 -51.46 27.13
N ILE A 123 -22.15 -51.80 26.11
CA ILE A 123 -22.41 -50.94 24.95
C ILE A 123 -23.37 -49.79 25.32
N CYS A 124 -24.36 -50.04 26.19
CA CYS A 124 -25.38 -49.06 26.56
C CYS A 124 -24.83 -47.84 27.33
N GLY A 125 -23.88 -48.05 28.25
CA GLY A 125 -23.23 -46.95 28.99
C GLY A 125 -22.35 -46.06 28.11
N LYS A 126 -21.69 -46.63 27.10
CA LYS A 126 -20.91 -45.87 26.11
C LYS A 126 -21.81 -45.05 25.18
N ILE A 127 -22.97 -45.59 24.79
CA ILE A 127 -23.95 -44.88 23.95
C ILE A 127 -24.52 -43.64 24.68
N ALA A 128 -24.89 -43.78 25.96
CA ALA A 128 -25.38 -42.65 26.76
C ALA A 128 -24.30 -41.55 26.93
N ALA A 129 -23.05 -41.94 27.18
CA ALA A 129 -21.93 -41.00 27.27
C ALA A 129 -21.66 -40.28 25.93
N THR A 130 -21.81 -40.97 24.79
CA THR A 130 -21.69 -40.32 23.48
C THR A 130 -22.86 -39.39 23.18
N SER A 131 -24.08 -39.70 23.62
CA SER A 131 -25.25 -38.83 23.45
C SER A 131 -25.07 -37.49 24.17
N ASN A 132 -24.61 -37.51 25.43
CA ASN A 132 -24.36 -36.28 26.18
C ASN A 132 -23.27 -35.40 25.52
N ARG A 133 -22.26 -36.01 24.91
CA ARG A 133 -21.21 -35.28 24.16
C ARG A 133 -21.75 -34.66 22.89
N LEU A 134 -22.72 -35.28 22.22
CA LEU A 134 -23.38 -34.70 21.05
C LEU A 134 -24.21 -33.47 21.44
N ASP A 135 -24.92 -33.51 22.58
CA ASP A 135 -25.67 -32.36 23.08
C ASP A 135 -24.75 -31.18 23.48
N GLU A 136 -23.59 -31.48 24.05
CA GLU A 136 -22.58 -30.46 24.37
C GLU A 136 -21.98 -29.83 23.10
N LEU A 137 -21.71 -30.65 22.07
CA LEU A 137 -21.26 -30.17 20.76
C LEU A 137 -22.33 -29.32 20.06
N ASP A 138 -23.61 -29.70 20.12
CA ASP A 138 -24.72 -28.90 19.56
C ASP A 138 -24.85 -27.53 20.23
N LYS A 139 -24.75 -27.49 21.57
CA LYS A 139 -24.71 -26.22 22.33
C LYS A 139 -23.51 -25.37 21.94
N SER A 140 -22.33 -25.98 21.77
CA SER A 140 -21.13 -25.29 21.34
C SER A 140 -21.26 -24.76 19.90
N LEU A 141 -21.87 -25.50 18.99
CA LEU A 141 -22.14 -25.07 17.62
C LEU A 141 -23.09 -23.87 17.57
N LYS A 142 -24.16 -23.88 18.38
CA LYS A 142 -25.09 -22.74 18.49
C LYS A 142 -24.39 -21.49 19.03
N ALA A 143 -23.57 -21.64 20.07
CA ALA A 143 -22.80 -20.52 20.62
C ALA A 143 -21.81 -19.94 19.58
N MET A 144 -21.17 -20.79 18.77
CA MET A 144 -20.30 -20.32 17.68
C MET A 144 -21.08 -19.60 16.59
N ASP A 145 -22.30 -20.02 16.26
CA ASP A 145 -23.14 -19.34 15.27
C ASP A 145 -23.56 -17.93 15.76
N ASP A 146 -23.90 -17.79 17.03
CA ASP A 146 -24.17 -16.50 17.66
C ASP A 146 -22.96 -15.56 17.60
N ASP A 147 -21.76 -16.08 17.87
CA ASP A 147 -20.51 -15.33 17.77
C ASP A 147 -20.19 -14.91 16.33
N ILE A 148 -20.42 -15.79 15.35
CA ILE A 148 -20.27 -15.47 13.92
C ILE A 148 -21.22 -14.34 13.52
N ASN A 149 -22.48 -14.42 13.94
CA ASN A 149 -23.48 -13.38 13.65
C ASN A 149 -23.10 -12.04 14.29
N LYS A 150 -22.54 -12.05 15.50
CA LYS A 150 -22.01 -10.85 16.16
C LYS A 150 -20.83 -10.25 15.40
N ILE A 151 -19.90 -11.08 14.92
CA ILE A 151 -18.76 -10.63 14.09
C ILE A 151 -19.25 -10.00 12.79
N ILE A 152 -20.23 -10.61 12.11
CA ILE A 152 -20.82 -10.06 10.88
C ILE A 152 -21.43 -8.67 11.14
N ASN A 153 -22.14 -8.49 12.25
CA ASN A 153 -22.73 -7.20 12.59
C ASN A 153 -21.67 -6.13 12.92
N MET A 154 -20.61 -6.50 13.64
CA MET A 154 -19.46 -5.61 13.88
C MET A 154 -18.78 -5.21 12.56
N GLN A 155 -18.61 -6.15 11.62
CA GLN A 155 -18.04 -5.88 10.30
C GLN A 155 -18.89 -4.87 9.51
N LYS A 156 -20.22 -5.05 9.50
CA LYS A 156 -21.15 -4.11 8.85
C LYS A 156 -21.05 -2.70 9.44
N GLN A 157 -20.93 -2.59 10.77
CA GLN A 157 -20.74 -1.31 11.43
C GLN A 157 -19.40 -0.66 11.04
N HIS A 158 -18.33 -1.44 10.97
CA HIS A 158 -17.02 -0.97 10.55
C HIS A 158 -17.02 -0.47 9.09
N ASP A 159 -17.72 -1.17 8.20
CA ASP A 159 -17.88 -0.77 6.79
C ASP A 159 -18.67 0.54 6.66
N MET A 160 -19.70 0.76 7.48
CA MET A 160 -20.42 2.04 7.51
C MET A 160 -19.54 3.19 8.01
N SER A 161 -18.74 2.96 9.06
CA SER A 161 -17.78 3.95 9.56
C SER A 161 -16.71 4.29 8.52
N ARG A 162 -16.20 3.29 7.79
CA ARG A 162 -15.26 3.49 6.69
C ARG A 162 -15.84 4.37 5.57
N LYS A 163 -17.08 4.11 5.15
CA LYS A 163 -17.77 4.96 4.16
C LYS A 163 -17.93 6.41 4.62
N LYS A 164 -18.22 6.65 5.89
CA LYS A 164 -18.29 8.00 6.46
C LYS A 164 -16.92 8.68 6.43
N LEU A 165 -15.85 7.95 6.76
CA LEU A 165 -14.48 8.46 6.70
C LEU A 165 -14.09 8.84 5.26
N ASP A 166 -14.41 7.97 4.28
CA ASP A 166 -14.15 8.24 2.86
C ASP A 166 -14.88 9.51 2.37
N GLN A 167 -16.11 9.74 2.82
CA GLN A 167 -16.85 10.98 2.52
C GLN A 167 -16.17 12.23 3.12
N VAL A 168 -15.63 12.13 4.34
CA VAL A 168 -14.90 13.25 4.97
C VAL A 168 -13.59 13.53 4.22
N ILE A 169 -12.86 12.48 3.84
CA ILE A 169 -11.62 12.61 3.05
C ILE A 169 -11.92 13.32 1.72
N MET A 170 -12.98 12.91 1.01
CA MET A 170 -13.37 13.54 -0.25
C MET A 170 -13.71 15.02 -0.09
N LYS A 171 -14.44 15.41 0.98
CA LYS A 171 -14.72 16.82 1.27
C LYS A 171 -13.46 17.63 1.57
N LEU A 172 -12.53 17.06 2.33
CA LEU A 172 -11.25 17.72 2.64
C LEU A 172 -10.41 17.92 1.38
N GLN A 173 -10.37 16.94 0.48
CA GLN A 173 -9.65 17.04 -0.79
C GLN A 173 -10.21 18.16 -1.68
N LEU A 174 -11.53 18.30 -1.75
CA LEU A 174 -12.18 19.40 -2.48
C LEU A 174 -11.81 20.75 -1.86
N ASN A 175 -11.91 20.90 -0.54
CA ASN A 175 -11.55 22.15 0.14
C ASN A 175 -10.07 22.54 -0.06
N ILE A 176 -9.16 21.55 -0.06
CA ILE A 176 -7.74 21.76 -0.35
C ILE A 176 -7.56 22.24 -1.80
N SER A 177 -8.25 21.62 -2.76
CA SER A 177 -8.20 22.02 -4.17
C SER A 177 -8.65 23.47 -4.36
N ASP A 178 -9.79 23.84 -3.77
CA ASP A 178 -10.34 25.21 -3.85
C ASP A 178 -9.39 26.23 -3.21
N SER A 179 -8.82 25.88 -2.06
CA SER A 179 -7.84 26.73 -1.37
C SER A 179 -6.58 26.94 -2.21
N ASN A 180 -6.07 25.87 -2.84
CA ASN A 180 -4.92 25.95 -3.73
C ASN A 180 -5.19 26.81 -4.96
N GLN A 181 -6.39 26.74 -5.54
CA GLN A 181 -6.80 27.61 -6.64
C GLN A 181 -6.83 29.09 -6.21
N LYS A 182 -7.35 29.38 -5.01
CA LYS A 182 -7.37 30.74 -4.45
C LYS A 182 -5.95 31.27 -4.21
N ILE A 183 -5.06 30.44 -3.66
CA ILE A 183 -3.64 30.78 -3.47
C ILE A 183 -2.99 31.11 -4.82
N ALA A 184 -3.23 30.30 -5.86
CA ALA A 184 -2.68 30.54 -7.19
C ALA A 184 -3.16 31.89 -7.78
N SER A 185 -4.44 32.24 -7.58
CA SER A 185 -4.98 33.55 -8.00
C SER A 185 -4.27 34.70 -7.29
N LEU A 186 -4.15 34.64 -5.96
CA LEU A 186 -3.48 35.67 -5.16
C LEU A 186 -1.99 35.80 -5.53
N GLN A 187 -1.30 34.69 -5.79
CA GLN A 187 0.08 34.71 -6.26
C GLN A 187 0.23 35.42 -7.60
N MET A 188 -0.74 35.28 -8.50
CA MET A 188 -0.75 35.99 -9.78
C MET A 188 -0.94 37.50 -9.59
N GLU A 189 -1.86 37.91 -8.71
CA GLU A 189 -2.07 39.32 -8.35
C GLU A 189 -0.81 39.94 -7.73
N CYS A 190 -0.15 39.24 -6.80
CA CYS A 190 1.11 39.70 -6.21
C CYS A 190 2.23 39.86 -7.24
N LYS A 191 2.33 38.95 -8.22
CA LYS A 191 3.29 39.07 -9.34
C LYS A 191 3.02 40.31 -10.18
N LEU A 192 1.75 40.60 -10.46
CA LEU A 192 1.36 41.79 -11.21
C LEU A 192 1.70 43.08 -10.44
N PHE A 193 1.41 43.12 -9.14
CA PHE A 193 1.77 44.26 -8.29
C PHE A 193 3.28 44.47 -8.24
N LYS A 194 4.06 43.40 -8.10
CA LYS A 194 5.54 43.46 -8.12
C LYS A 194 6.08 43.98 -9.46
N ALA A 195 5.46 43.58 -10.58
CA ALA A 195 5.79 44.08 -11.91
C ALA A 195 5.44 45.57 -12.07
N LEU A 196 4.28 46.01 -11.58
CA LEU A 196 3.89 47.42 -11.60
C LEU A 196 4.85 48.29 -10.79
N ALA A 197 5.18 47.86 -9.57
CA ALA A 197 6.10 48.58 -8.69
C ALA A 197 7.48 48.72 -9.33
N SER A 198 8.05 47.64 -9.84
CA SER A 198 9.38 47.62 -10.45
C SER A 198 9.47 48.40 -11.76
N ASN A 199 8.46 48.29 -12.63
CA ASN A 199 8.53 48.86 -13.97
C ASN A 199 7.96 50.27 -14.09
N VAL A 200 7.08 50.69 -13.17
CA VAL A 200 6.36 51.97 -13.29
C VAL A 200 6.64 52.87 -12.09
N ILE A 201 6.37 52.40 -10.88
CA ILE A 201 6.42 53.25 -9.69
C ILE A 201 7.86 53.70 -9.40
N ILE A 202 8.81 52.76 -9.38
CA ILE A 202 10.22 53.06 -9.08
C ILE A 202 10.85 54.00 -10.12
N PRO A 203 10.71 53.79 -11.45
CA PRO A 203 11.25 54.73 -12.43
C PRO A 203 10.64 56.13 -12.34
N LEU A 204 9.33 56.23 -12.15
CA LEU A 204 8.65 57.54 -12.03
C LEU A 204 9.10 58.29 -10.77
N SER A 205 9.20 57.61 -9.64
CA SER A 205 9.69 58.23 -8.40
C SER A 205 11.14 58.71 -8.56
N THR A 206 11.99 57.91 -9.23
CA THR A 206 13.37 58.28 -9.54
C THR A 206 13.44 59.56 -10.39
N ILE A 207 12.60 59.66 -11.43
CA ILE A 207 12.53 60.86 -12.28
C ILE A 207 12.08 62.09 -11.47
N LEU A 208 11.04 61.95 -10.64
CA LEU A 208 10.54 63.03 -9.80
C LEU A 208 11.59 63.53 -8.81
N VAL A 209 12.28 62.62 -8.13
CA VAL A 209 13.36 62.95 -7.20
C VAL A 209 14.50 63.67 -7.93
N ASN A 210 14.94 63.18 -9.09
CA ASN A 210 15.99 63.82 -9.88
C ASN A 210 15.59 65.23 -10.34
N ASN A 211 14.32 65.43 -10.76
CA ASN A 211 13.82 66.74 -11.15
C ASN A 211 13.81 67.73 -9.98
N LEU A 212 13.40 67.29 -8.79
CA LEU A 212 13.44 68.12 -7.58
C LEU A 212 14.88 68.51 -7.24
N ILE A 213 15.82 67.56 -7.25
CA ILE A 213 17.25 67.82 -7.01
C ILE A 213 17.79 68.86 -8.02
N ASN A 214 17.45 68.73 -9.30
CA ASN A 214 17.87 69.68 -10.34
C ASN A 214 17.28 71.09 -10.12
N GLN A 215 16.04 71.21 -9.67
CA GLN A 215 15.44 72.51 -9.35
C GLN A 215 16.13 73.20 -8.17
N PHE A 216 16.49 72.45 -7.13
CA PHE A 216 17.18 73.00 -5.97
C PHE A 216 18.64 73.39 -6.25
N THR A 217 19.32 72.66 -7.15
CA THR A 217 20.72 72.96 -7.50
C THR A 217 20.87 74.17 -8.41
N HIS A 218 19.89 74.47 -9.27
CA HIS A 218 19.95 75.62 -10.17
C HIS A 218 19.45 76.95 -9.56
N ASN A 219 18.60 76.92 -8.54
CA ASN A 219 18.19 78.12 -7.81
C ASN A 219 19.22 78.44 -6.70
N SER A 220 20.33 79.08 -7.08
CA SER A 220 21.46 79.43 -6.20
C SER A 220 21.17 80.52 -5.15
N SER A 221 19.91 80.93 -4.96
CA SER A 221 19.50 81.75 -3.82
C SER A 221 19.13 80.85 -2.65
N VAL A 222 20.11 80.63 -1.77
CA VAL A 222 20.10 79.85 -0.53
C VAL A 222 18.70 79.70 0.10
N PRO A 223 18.11 78.49 0.12
CA PRO A 223 17.00 78.19 1.02
C PRO A 223 17.54 78.09 2.45
N SER A 224 16.82 78.66 3.41
CA SER A 224 17.09 78.56 4.84
C SER A 224 17.29 77.10 5.29
N GLU A 225 18.13 76.89 6.32
CA GLU A 225 18.56 75.59 6.87
C GLU A 225 17.44 74.56 7.11
N MET A 226 16.18 74.99 7.20
CA MET A 226 15.01 74.13 7.36
C MET A 226 14.75 73.18 6.17
N GLY A 227 15.05 73.59 4.92
CA GLY A 227 14.73 72.77 3.74
C GLY A 227 15.63 71.55 3.55
N VAL A 228 16.88 71.62 4.01
CA VAL A 228 17.88 70.54 3.87
C VAL A 228 17.55 69.35 4.77
N VAL A 229 16.93 69.60 5.92
CA VAL A 229 16.59 68.55 6.91
C VAL A 229 15.48 67.63 6.39
N GLU A 230 14.49 68.13 5.65
CA GLU A 230 13.42 67.29 5.10
C GLU A 230 13.88 66.43 3.92
N ILE A 231 14.77 66.96 3.06
CA ILE A 231 15.33 66.21 1.93
C ILE A 231 16.17 65.03 2.44
N ASN A 232 17.00 65.24 3.47
CA ASN A 232 17.80 64.16 4.06
C ASN A 232 16.92 63.07 4.70
N LYS A 233 15.77 63.43 5.30
CA LYS A 233 14.81 62.44 5.83
C LYS A 233 14.19 61.58 4.73
N ILE A 234 13.87 62.18 3.57
CA ILE A 234 13.34 61.46 2.41
C ILE A 234 14.40 60.53 1.82
N ALA A 235 15.64 61.00 1.70
CA ALA A 235 16.76 60.18 1.22
C ALA A 235 17.06 58.99 2.15
N ASP A 236 17.08 59.22 3.46
CA ASP A 236 17.24 58.15 4.47
C ASP A 236 16.12 57.12 4.43
N TRP A 237 14.89 57.56 4.16
CA TRP A 237 13.75 56.65 4.01
C TRP A 237 13.87 55.80 2.74
N LEU A 238 14.25 56.41 1.61
CA LEU A 238 14.48 55.70 0.34
C LEU A 238 15.62 54.68 0.43
N LEU A 239 16.70 54.99 1.16
CA LEU A 239 17.80 54.05 1.41
C LEU A 239 17.40 52.83 2.25
N LYS A 240 16.36 52.95 3.10
CA LYS A 240 15.85 51.83 3.92
C LYS A 240 14.85 50.94 3.18
N TRP A 241 14.30 51.39 2.05
CA TRP A 241 13.28 50.67 1.31
C TRP A 241 13.67 49.25 0.85
N PRO A 242 14.89 49.01 0.31
CA PRO A 242 15.30 47.66 -0.11
C PRO A 242 15.30 46.65 1.05
N LYS A 243 15.75 47.08 2.23
CA LYS A 243 15.77 46.25 3.43
C LYS A 243 14.36 45.88 3.90
N LEU A 244 13.45 46.85 3.87
CA LEU A 244 12.02 46.63 4.16
C LEU A 244 11.40 45.62 3.18
N GLN A 245 11.79 45.68 1.90
CA GLN A 245 11.33 44.74 0.88
C GLN A 245 11.88 43.32 1.10
N ASP A 246 13.13 43.18 1.53
CA ASP A 246 13.72 41.88 1.88
C ASP A 246 13.09 41.28 3.14
N ASP A 247 12.84 42.09 4.17
CA ASP A 247 12.17 41.66 5.40
C ASP A 247 10.74 41.19 5.11
N LEU A 248 10.00 41.89 4.24
CA LEU A 248 8.67 41.46 3.79
C LEU A 248 8.70 40.15 2.99
N ASN A 249 9.67 39.99 2.09
CA ASN A 249 9.84 38.74 1.33
C ASN A 249 10.22 37.58 2.26
N LYS A 250 11.00 37.85 3.30
CA LYS A 250 11.38 36.87 4.32
C LYS A 250 10.18 36.44 5.15
N GLU A 251 9.37 37.37 5.67
CA GLU A 251 8.13 37.05 6.39
C GLU A 251 7.13 36.29 5.53
N LEU A 252 6.99 36.64 4.25
CA LEU A 252 6.17 35.87 3.30
C LEU A 252 6.71 34.46 3.11
N ASN A 253 8.03 34.29 2.96
CA ASN A 253 8.63 32.96 2.84
C ASN A 253 8.56 32.15 4.13
N GLU A 254 8.58 32.77 5.31
CA GLU A 254 8.43 32.07 6.59
C GLU A 254 6.97 31.74 6.89
N SER A 255 6.03 32.61 6.51
CA SER A 255 4.59 32.43 6.74
C SER A 255 3.93 31.49 5.72
N TYR A 256 4.39 31.49 4.47
CA TYR A 256 3.81 30.69 3.38
C TYR A 256 4.75 29.57 2.89
N GLY A 257 6.03 29.59 3.27
CA GLY A 257 6.96 28.48 3.10
C GLY A 257 6.71 27.37 4.11
N LEU A 258 5.51 26.78 4.05
CA LEU A 258 5.34 25.38 4.39
C LEU A 258 6.43 24.62 3.63
N ARG A 259 7.40 24.09 4.38
CA ARG A 259 8.42 23.17 3.89
C ARG A 259 7.80 22.14 2.95
N VAL A 260 7.88 22.38 1.65
CA VAL A 260 7.79 21.33 0.63
C VAL A 260 9.15 20.61 0.61
N THR A 261 9.61 20.14 1.77
CA THR A 261 10.65 19.11 1.88
C THR A 261 9.93 17.83 2.26
N GLY A 262 9.12 17.35 1.31
CA GLY A 262 8.32 16.15 1.43
C GLY A 262 8.15 15.57 0.04
N GLN A 263 9.23 15.06 -0.53
CA GLN A 263 9.19 14.11 -1.64
C GLN A 263 8.39 12.88 -1.18
N ASN A 264 7.05 12.94 -1.29
CA ASN A 264 6.24 11.74 -1.34
C ASN A 264 6.22 11.27 -2.79
N SER A 265 7.27 10.56 -3.19
CA SER A 265 7.21 9.63 -4.31
C SER A 265 6.38 8.41 -3.88
N LEU A 266 5.06 8.57 -3.81
CA LEU A 266 4.13 7.45 -3.82
C LEU A 266 3.89 7.07 -5.27
N SER A 267 4.80 6.26 -5.81
CA SER A 267 4.59 5.52 -7.05
C SER A 267 3.45 4.52 -6.84
N LEU A 268 2.25 4.88 -7.27
CA LEU A 268 1.19 3.91 -7.56
C LEU A 268 1.60 3.14 -8.81
N THR A 269 2.31 2.02 -8.62
CA THR A 269 2.35 0.96 -9.62
C THR A 269 1.03 0.21 -9.52
N THR A 270 0.15 0.46 -10.48
CA THR A 270 -0.97 -0.42 -10.80
C THR A 270 -0.41 -1.72 -11.38
N SER A 271 -0.77 -2.84 -10.78
CA SER A 271 -0.59 -4.21 -11.29
C SER A 271 -1.75 -5.06 -10.79
#